data_AF-A0A9X3WG10-F1
#
_entry.id   AF-A0A9X3WG10-F1
#
_cell.length_a   1.000
_cell.length_b   1.000
_cell.length_c   1.000
_cell.angle_alpha   90.00
_cell.angle_beta   90.00
_cell.angle_gamma   90.00
#
_symmetry.space_group_name_H-M   'P 1'
#
loop_
_entity.id
_entity.type
_entity.pdbx_description
1 polymer ?
#
loop_
_entity_poly.entity_id
_entity_poly.type
_entity_poly.pdbx_seq_one_letter_code
_entity_poly.pdbx_strand_id
1 'polypeptide(L)'
;MPAITGQQYINRIDNRQTEIWHNGKKITSKISEHPALKGAIHSQAKLYDLQHKKELLDVMTYPLPSTGERVGTSFLQPTTIDELIKRSNMVQQWAKVSGGMLGRSPDYMNTVLMTFAASAEILEGKDNCYPSHLVNFYEKAREEDLSFTHTFINPQVNRSQLYFEDSDEPIAAKVVGENDDGIIVKGARLLATQGGMTDEVIVFSPGGITDKAYAFAFAIPSDTKGLKFLSRDSFVDGDSTFDYPLSSRFEELDSVVVFDNVLVPWERVFFYNNIEVANTFKSKSAFLPFTLHQVVSRQIIKAEFILGLAESIVETINISEYPHVQDKVAEIIAAVETMKALLTKAETNAAIDEFGLMRPELIPLQVATSSFPKLYPRLTEIVQLLGSSGMVSIPTEADFQSDIREDLEQYLQSAALGAKDRVQLFRLAWDATMSSFGSRQTQYERFFLGSPERLRSELYKSYNKQPHVDFIREFLR
;
A
#
# COMPACT_ATOMS: atom_id res chain seq x y z
N MET A 1 6.87 -25.26 5.45
CA MET A 1 6.89 -24.31 4.33
C MET A 1 7.32 -22.96 4.87
N PRO A 2 8.27 -22.28 4.21
CA PRO A 2 8.71 -20.91 4.50
C PRO A 2 7.58 -19.89 4.66
N ALA A 3 6.56 -19.94 3.79
CA ALA A 3 5.38 -19.08 3.93
C ALA A 3 4.68 -19.35 5.28
N ILE A 4 4.59 -18.32 6.12
CA ILE A 4 4.16 -18.46 7.52
C ILE A 4 2.63 -18.40 7.66
N THR A 5 2.13 -18.85 8.80
CA THR A 5 0.73 -18.71 9.22
C THR A 5 0.48 -17.36 9.90
N GLY A 6 -0.79 -16.95 9.99
CA GLY A 6 -1.18 -15.74 10.70
C GLY A 6 -0.78 -15.73 12.17
N GLN A 7 -0.88 -16.87 12.86
CA GLN A 7 -0.46 -16.97 14.25
C GLN A 7 1.06 -16.82 14.41
N GLN A 8 1.85 -17.35 13.47
CA GLN A 8 3.31 -17.15 13.48
C GLN A 8 3.68 -15.69 13.27
N TYR A 9 2.98 -14.98 12.36
CA TYR A 9 3.12 -13.54 12.18
C TYR A 9 2.80 -12.77 13.47
N ILE A 10 1.64 -13.00 14.10
CA ILE A 10 1.25 -12.34 15.35
C ILE A 10 2.29 -12.55 16.45
N ASN A 11 2.68 -13.81 16.68
CA ASN A 11 3.68 -14.14 17.69
C ASN A 11 5.02 -13.44 17.42
N ARG A 12 5.41 -13.34 16.15
CA ARG A 12 6.65 -12.67 15.76
C ARG A 12 6.59 -11.18 16.08
N ILE A 13 5.50 -10.50 15.72
CA ILE A 13 5.31 -9.06 15.97
C ILE A 13 5.22 -8.75 17.47
N ASP A 14 4.47 -9.55 18.23
CA ASP A 14 4.29 -9.32 19.68
C ASP A 14 5.56 -9.54 20.50
N ASN A 15 6.48 -10.37 20.01
CA ASN A 15 7.76 -10.62 20.67
C ASN A 15 8.80 -9.52 20.38
N ARG A 16 8.55 -8.63 19.42
CA ARG A 16 9.47 -7.51 19.11
C ARG A 16 9.37 -6.43 20.17
N GLN A 17 10.49 -5.78 20.45
CA GLN A 17 10.54 -4.63 21.37
C GLN A 17 10.45 -3.30 20.60
N THR A 18 9.52 -3.23 19.64
CA THR A 18 9.36 -2.07 18.76
C THR A 18 8.90 -0.85 19.55
N GLU A 19 9.59 0.29 19.37
CA GLU A 19 9.20 1.53 20.03
C GLU A 19 8.14 2.29 19.23
N ILE A 20 6.88 2.07 19.58
CA ILE A 20 5.72 2.75 19.00
C ILE A 20 5.16 3.74 20.03
N TRP A 21 4.96 4.99 19.61
CA TRP A 21 4.36 6.05 20.40
C TRP A 21 2.98 6.40 19.85
N HIS A 22 1.97 6.35 20.71
CA HIS A 22 0.59 6.68 20.38
C HIS A 22 -0.07 7.42 21.55
N ASN A 23 -0.80 8.50 21.26
CA ASN A 23 -1.47 9.34 22.26
C ASN A 23 -0.55 9.76 23.44
N GLY A 24 0.68 10.16 23.11
CA GLY A 24 1.67 10.65 24.07
C GLY A 24 2.32 9.56 24.94
N LYS A 25 2.05 8.27 24.68
CA LYS A 25 2.58 7.14 25.45
C LYS A 25 3.26 6.13 24.54
N LYS A 26 4.34 5.52 25.04
CA LYS A 26 4.92 4.32 24.42
C LYS A 26 3.98 3.14 24.62
N ILE A 27 3.72 2.38 23.57
CA ILE A 27 2.95 1.14 23.64
C ILE A 27 3.83 0.08 24.31
N THR A 28 3.35 -0.48 25.42
CA THR A 28 4.04 -1.53 26.19
C THR A 28 3.28 -2.84 26.24
N SER A 29 2.02 -2.85 25.81
CA SER A 29 1.23 -4.08 25.62
C SER A 29 1.66 -4.80 24.35
N LYS A 30 1.19 -6.03 24.17
CA LYS A 30 1.27 -6.69 22.87
C LYS A 30 0.65 -5.81 21.78
N ILE A 31 1.33 -5.74 20.64
CA ILE A 31 0.90 -4.93 19.50
C ILE A 31 -0.42 -5.49 18.94
N SER A 32 -0.56 -6.81 18.92
CA SER A 32 -1.77 -7.51 18.49
C SER A 32 -3.00 -7.29 19.39
N GLU A 33 -2.80 -6.86 20.63
CA GLU A 33 -3.89 -6.63 21.60
C GLU A 33 -4.22 -5.13 21.74
N HIS A 34 -3.35 -4.22 21.26
CA HIS A 34 -3.55 -2.78 21.40
C HIS A 34 -4.76 -2.30 20.57
N PRO A 35 -5.73 -1.57 21.15
CA PRO A 35 -6.99 -1.23 20.46
C PRO A 35 -6.84 -0.57 19.10
N ALA A 36 -5.89 0.36 18.97
CA ALA A 36 -5.63 1.06 17.72
C ALA A 36 -4.96 0.20 16.62
N LEU A 37 -4.40 -0.96 16.97
CA LEU A 37 -3.51 -1.76 16.10
C LEU A 37 -4.06 -3.16 15.82
N LYS A 38 -4.78 -3.75 16.79
CA LYS A 38 -5.25 -5.15 16.76
C LYS A 38 -6.00 -5.50 15.48
N GLY A 39 -6.87 -4.59 15.00
CA GLY A 39 -7.65 -4.79 13.78
C GLY A 39 -6.77 -5.11 12.59
N ALA A 40 -5.82 -4.22 12.29
CA ALA A 40 -4.91 -4.41 11.17
C ALA A 40 -3.97 -5.60 11.36
N ILE A 41 -3.46 -5.84 12.57
CA ILE A 41 -2.62 -7.03 12.86
C ILE A 41 -3.37 -8.32 12.55
N HIS A 42 -4.61 -8.47 13.03
CA HIS A 42 -5.42 -9.65 12.74
C HIS A 42 -5.82 -9.74 11.26
N SER A 43 -6.05 -8.61 10.60
CA SER A 43 -6.30 -8.59 9.15
C SER A 43 -5.08 -9.03 8.35
N GLN A 44 -3.86 -8.63 8.74
CA GLN A 44 -2.62 -9.13 8.13
C GLN A 44 -2.40 -10.61 8.41
N ALA A 45 -2.63 -11.06 9.64
CA ALA A 45 -2.56 -12.48 9.99
C ALA A 45 -3.45 -13.34 9.08
N LYS A 46 -4.65 -12.87 8.77
CA LYS A 46 -5.55 -13.53 7.83
C LYS A 46 -4.98 -13.64 6.41
N LEU A 47 -4.19 -12.65 5.95
CA LEU A 47 -3.51 -12.72 4.65
C LEU A 47 -2.48 -13.85 4.62
N TYR A 48 -1.69 -14.00 5.69
CA TYR A 48 -0.76 -15.11 5.84
C TYR A 48 -1.48 -16.46 5.84
N ASP A 49 -2.61 -16.58 6.56
CA ASP A 49 -3.41 -17.82 6.56
C ASP A 49 -3.97 -18.19 5.17
N LEU A 50 -4.25 -17.21 4.30
CA LEU A 50 -4.67 -17.50 2.91
C LEU A 50 -3.60 -18.27 2.13
N GLN A 51 -2.31 -18.13 2.47
CA GLN A 51 -1.23 -18.88 1.82
C GLN A 51 -1.29 -20.39 2.11
N HIS A 52 -2.02 -20.79 3.15
CA HIS A 52 -2.17 -22.19 3.58
C HIS A 52 -3.50 -22.81 3.15
N LYS A 53 -4.40 -22.04 2.53
CA LYS A 53 -5.67 -22.56 2.03
C LYS A 53 -5.45 -23.43 0.81
N LYS A 54 -5.91 -24.68 0.85
CA LYS A 54 -5.68 -25.69 -0.18
C LYS A 54 -6.10 -25.21 -1.57
N GLU A 55 -7.24 -24.53 -1.65
CA GLU A 55 -7.83 -24.00 -2.89
C GLU A 55 -7.11 -22.76 -3.43
N LEU A 56 -6.29 -22.09 -2.61
CA LEU A 56 -5.51 -20.91 -3.01
C LEU A 56 -4.00 -21.18 -3.02
N LEU A 57 -3.53 -22.35 -2.58
CA LEU A 57 -2.12 -22.65 -2.36
C LEU A 57 -1.27 -22.34 -3.60
N ASP A 58 -1.75 -22.71 -4.79
CA ASP A 58 -1.02 -22.51 -6.04
C ASP A 58 -1.01 -21.07 -6.55
N VAL A 59 -2.00 -20.24 -6.21
CA VAL A 59 -1.97 -18.81 -6.54
C VAL A 59 -1.19 -18.02 -5.49
N MET A 60 -1.28 -18.41 -4.21
CA MET A 60 -0.66 -17.70 -3.10
C MET A 60 0.83 -18.01 -2.93
N THR A 61 1.28 -19.18 -3.37
CA THR A 61 2.65 -19.64 -3.16
C THR A 61 3.23 -20.32 -4.39
N TYR A 62 4.55 -20.45 -4.44
CA TYR A 62 5.26 -21.24 -5.45
C TYR A 62 6.41 -22.03 -4.81
N PRO A 63 6.77 -23.20 -5.36
CA PRO A 63 7.91 -23.97 -4.88
C PRO A 63 9.23 -23.33 -5.29
N LEU A 64 10.19 -23.26 -4.37
CA LEU A 64 11.57 -22.91 -4.69
C LEU A 64 12.23 -24.03 -5.50
N PRO A 65 12.89 -23.73 -6.63
CA PRO A 65 13.59 -24.76 -7.41
C PRO A 65 14.68 -25.49 -6.63
N SER A 66 15.34 -24.81 -5.68
CA SER A 66 16.46 -25.35 -4.90
C SER A 66 16.06 -26.34 -3.81
N THR A 67 14.93 -26.11 -3.13
CA THR A 67 14.51 -26.89 -1.94
C THR A 67 13.17 -27.61 -2.12
N GLY A 68 12.36 -27.21 -3.11
CA GLY A 68 10.96 -27.64 -3.25
C GLY A 68 10.01 -27.03 -2.22
N GLU A 69 10.51 -26.24 -1.27
CA GLU A 69 9.68 -25.59 -0.25
C GLU A 69 8.87 -24.44 -0.84
N ARG A 70 7.67 -24.18 -0.30
CA ARG A 70 6.77 -23.14 -0.82
C ARG A 70 6.95 -21.79 -0.10
N VAL A 71 7.16 -20.75 -0.89
CA VAL A 71 7.28 -19.34 -0.47
C VAL A 71 6.15 -18.51 -1.08
N GLY A 72 5.89 -17.32 -0.51
CA GLY A 72 4.82 -16.42 -0.98
C GLY A 72 5.04 -15.91 -2.40
N THR A 73 4.00 -15.94 -3.23
CA THR A 73 4.04 -15.49 -4.64
C THR A 73 4.38 -14.01 -4.80
N SER A 74 4.26 -13.18 -3.76
CA SER A 74 4.64 -11.76 -3.82
C SER A 74 6.14 -11.56 -4.02
N PHE A 75 6.96 -12.54 -3.65
CA PHE A 75 8.40 -12.57 -3.92
C PHE A 75 8.77 -13.13 -5.29
N LEU A 76 7.85 -13.77 -6.03
CA LEU A 76 8.15 -14.40 -7.31
C LEU A 76 8.75 -13.39 -8.31
N GLN A 77 9.93 -13.67 -8.84
CA GLN A 77 10.51 -12.96 -9.98
C GLN A 77 9.95 -13.60 -11.27
N PRO A 78 8.93 -13.01 -11.93
CA PRO A 78 8.25 -13.70 -13.02
C PRO A 78 9.12 -13.68 -14.28
N THR A 79 9.16 -14.79 -15.00
CA THR A 79 9.87 -14.98 -16.28
C THR A 79 8.92 -15.31 -17.42
N THR A 80 7.64 -15.53 -17.11
CA THR A 80 6.58 -15.80 -18.09
C THR A 80 5.37 -14.90 -17.84
N ILE A 81 4.51 -14.75 -18.86
CA ILE A 81 3.24 -14.00 -18.74
C ILE A 81 2.34 -14.67 -17.69
N ASP A 82 2.30 -16.00 -17.65
CA ASP A 82 1.49 -16.75 -16.68
C ASP A 82 1.94 -16.48 -15.23
N GLU A 83 3.25 -16.38 -14.98
CA GLU A 83 3.78 -16.01 -13.67
C GLU A 83 3.45 -14.56 -13.30
N LEU A 84 3.49 -13.64 -14.27
CA LEU A 84 3.08 -12.25 -14.07
C LEU A 84 1.58 -12.15 -13.71
N ILE A 85 0.73 -12.87 -14.43
CA ILE A 85 -0.72 -12.98 -14.16
C ILE A 85 -0.98 -13.65 -12.81
N LYS A 86 -0.19 -14.68 -12.46
CA LYS A 86 -0.26 -15.31 -11.14
C LYS A 86 0.00 -14.29 -10.03
N ARG A 87 0.94 -13.36 -10.21
CA ARG A 87 1.18 -12.28 -9.23
C ARG A 87 -0.03 -11.36 -9.07
N SER A 88 -0.62 -10.86 -10.16
CA SER A 88 -1.80 -9.98 -10.04
C SER A 88 -3.00 -10.70 -9.41
N ASN A 89 -3.23 -11.97 -9.77
CA ASN A 89 -4.26 -12.80 -9.16
C ASN A 89 -4.03 -12.96 -7.66
N MET A 90 -2.79 -13.21 -7.22
CA MET A 90 -2.46 -13.30 -5.80
C MET A 90 -2.75 -11.98 -5.06
N VAL A 91 -2.28 -10.85 -5.61
CA VAL A 91 -2.52 -9.51 -5.06
C VAL A 91 -4.02 -9.26 -4.92
N GLN A 92 -4.82 -9.64 -5.91
CA GLN A 92 -6.28 -9.52 -5.87
C GLN A 92 -6.91 -10.42 -4.80
N GLN A 93 -6.42 -11.64 -4.56
CA GLN A 93 -6.90 -12.50 -3.48
C GLN A 93 -6.69 -11.87 -2.11
N TRP A 94 -5.51 -11.28 -1.86
CA TRP A 94 -5.25 -10.54 -0.63
C TRP A 94 -6.09 -9.27 -0.52
N ALA A 95 -6.20 -8.48 -1.59
CA ALA A 95 -6.99 -7.27 -1.59
C ALA A 95 -8.48 -7.53 -1.27
N LYS A 96 -9.05 -8.67 -1.70
CA LYS A 96 -10.45 -9.05 -1.41
C LYS A 96 -10.76 -9.17 0.08
N VAL A 97 -9.78 -9.43 0.93
CA VAL A 97 -9.98 -9.51 2.39
C VAL A 97 -10.47 -8.20 2.98
N SER A 98 -10.07 -7.07 2.39
CA SER A 98 -10.36 -5.72 2.89
C SER A 98 -11.17 -4.86 1.91
N GLY A 99 -11.70 -5.43 0.82
CA GLY A 99 -12.25 -4.62 -0.28
C GLY A 99 -11.23 -3.66 -0.89
N GLY A 100 -9.95 -4.06 -0.91
CA GLY A 100 -8.82 -3.25 -1.37
C GLY A 100 -8.44 -2.07 -0.47
N MET A 101 -8.96 -2.01 0.77
CA MET A 101 -8.71 -0.90 1.71
C MET A 101 -7.34 -0.95 2.38
N LEU A 102 -6.72 -2.14 2.52
CA LEU A 102 -5.32 -2.27 2.94
C LEU A 102 -4.40 -1.86 1.78
N GLY A 103 -3.75 -0.71 1.91
CA GLY A 103 -2.86 -0.15 0.89
C GLY A 103 -1.41 -0.61 1.03
N ARG A 104 -1.03 -1.17 2.18
CA ARG A 104 0.32 -1.65 2.52
C ARG A 104 0.29 -3.07 3.06
N SER A 105 -0.55 -3.94 2.49
CA SER A 105 -0.39 -5.37 2.71
C SER A 105 1.04 -5.83 2.31
N PRO A 106 1.57 -6.93 2.89
CA PRO A 106 2.98 -7.30 2.73
C PRO A 106 3.45 -7.42 1.27
N ASP A 107 2.55 -7.77 0.35
CA ASP A 107 2.83 -7.99 -1.08
C ASP A 107 3.32 -6.72 -1.78
N TYR A 108 2.93 -5.53 -1.31
CA TYR A 108 3.45 -4.26 -1.82
C TYR A 108 4.97 -4.19 -1.62
N MET A 109 5.45 -4.37 -0.39
CA MET A 109 6.86 -4.25 -0.10
C MET A 109 7.68 -5.47 -0.52
N ASN A 110 7.08 -6.66 -0.54
CA ASN A 110 7.70 -7.83 -1.13
C ASN A 110 7.96 -7.61 -2.63
N THR A 111 7.03 -6.95 -3.34
CA THR A 111 7.22 -6.54 -4.74
C THR A 111 8.35 -5.53 -4.87
N VAL A 112 8.39 -4.50 -4.02
CA VAL A 112 9.48 -3.52 -4.03
C VAL A 112 10.84 -4.19 -3.81
N LEU A 113 10.97 -5.00 -2.77
CA LEU A 113 12.21 -5.69 -2.44
C LEU A 113 12.63 -6.66 -3.55
N MET A 114 11.68 -7.42 -4.12
CA MET A 114 11.91 -8.29 -5.27
C MET A 114 12.50 -7.50 -6.44
N THR A 115 11.92 -6.34 -6.78
CA THR A 115 12.42 -5.53 -7.90
C THR A 115 13.80 -4.93 -7.66
N PHE A 116 14.12 -4.58 -6.41
CA PHE A 116 15.44 -4.09 -6.06
C PHE A 116 16.48 -5.20 -6.17
N ALA A 117 16.18 -6.39 -5.62
CA ALA A 117 17.08 -7.54 -5.69
C ALA A 117 17.30 -8.03 -7.12
N ALA A 118 16.24 -8.11 -7.93
CA ALA A 118 16.35 -8.51 -9.33
C ALA A 118 17.18 -7.52 -10.17
N SER A 119 17.20 -6.24 -9.78
CA SER A 119 17.99 -5.19 -10.43
C SER A 119 19.29 -4.86 -9.69
N ALA A 120 19.77 -5.75 -8.81
CA ALA A 120 20.97 -5.50 -7.99
C ALA A 120 22.23 -5.27 -8.86
N GLU A 121 22.30 -5.85 -10.06
CA GLU A 121 23.43 -5.63 -11.00
C GLU A 121 23.67 -4.15 -11.34
N ILE A 122 22.66 -3.28 -11.23
CA ILE A 122 22.82 -1.82 -11.42
C ILE A 122 23.81 -1.22 -10.41
N LEU A 123 23.99 -1.88 -9.27
CA LEU A 123 24.85 -1.46 -8.17
C LEU A 123 26.28 -2.02 -8.28
N GLU A 124 26.53 -2.99 -9.16
CA GLU A 124 27.84 -3.64 -9.30
C GLU A 124 28.92 -2.66 -9.76
N GLY A 125 30.09 -2.75 -9.14
CA GLY A 125 31.24 -1.92 -9.46
C GLY A 125 31.09 -0.42 -9.15
N LYS A 126 30.01 0.00 -8.49
CA LYS A 126 29.80 1.38 -8.06
C LYS A 126 30.29 1.61 -6.64
N ASP A 127 30.84 2.79 -6.41
CA ASP A 127 31.32 3.19 -5.08
C ASP A 127 30.20 3.12 -4.03
N ASN A 128 30.52 2.57 -2.86
CA ASN A 128 29.63 2.48 -1.70
C ASN A 128 28.27 1.80 -1.99
N CYS A 129 28.31 0.79 -2.85
CA CYS A 129 27.18 -0.05 -3.24
C CYS A 129 27.45 -1.51 -2.90
N TYR A 130 26.42 -2.19 -2.39
CA TYR A 130 26.52 -3.56 -1.89
C TYR A 130 25.38 -4.43 -2.44
N PRO A 131 25.43 -4.81 -3.73
CA PRO A 131 24.39 -5.62 -4.36
C PRO A 131 24.16 -6.96 -3.64
N SER A 132 25.22 -7.59 -3.14
CA SER A 132 25.12 -8.87 -2.41
C SER A 132 24.30 -8.74 -1.12
N HIS A 133 24.38 -7.61 -0.41
CA HIS A 133 23.59 -7.38 0.81
C HIS A 133 22.10 -7.33 0.48
N LEU A 134 21.74 -6.65 -0.61
CA LEU A 134 20.36 -6.54 -1.10
C LEU A 134 19.80 -7.89 -1.54
N VAL A 135 20.56 -8.67 -2.32
CA VAL A 135 20.15 -10.01 -2.76
C VAL A 135 19.99 -10.95 -1.56
N ASN A 136 20.98 -10.99 -0.66
CA ASN A 136 20.91 -11.82 0.55
C ASN A 136 19.72 -11.46 1.44
N PHE A 137 19.41 -10.17 1.59
CA PHE A 137 18.25 -9.72 2.34
C PHE A 137 16.93 -10.13 1.69
N TYR A 138 16.81 -10.06 0.36
CA TYR A 138 15.65 -10.56 -0.36
C TYR A 138 15.44 -12.07 -0.19
N GLU A 139 16.50 -12.87 -0.29
CA GLU A 139 16.41 -14.32 -0.08
C GLU A 139 15.93 -14.63 1.35
N LYS A 140 16.53 -13.97 2.36
CA LYS A 140 16.08 -14.08 3.76
C LYS A 140 14.62 -13.67 3.93
N ALA A 141 14.24 -12.52 3.37
CA ALA A 141 12.87 -11.99 3.44
C ALA A 141 11.84 -12.97 2.89
N ARG A 142 12.16 -13.62 1.77
CA ARG A 142 11.32 -14.61 1.12
C ARG A 142 11.21 -15.90 1.93
N GLU A 143 12.32 -16.35 2.51
CA GLU A 143 12.39 -17.60 3.28
C GLU A 143 11.80 -17.48 4.69
N GLU A 144 11.82 -16.29 5.28
CA GLU A 144 11.21 -16.00 6.58
C GLU A 144 9.81 -15.38 6.46
N ASP A 145 9.35 -15.10 5.23
CA ASP A 145 8.08 -14.47 4.88
C ASP A 145 7.84 -13.17 5.66
N LEU A 146 8.86 -12.31 5.67
CA LEU A 146 8.90 -11.09 6.48
C LEU A 146 7.85 -10.06 6.04
N SER A 147 7.38 -9.28 7.01
CA SER A 147 6.53 -8.10 6.79
C SER A 147 7.36 -6.81 6.81
N PHE A 148 6.97 -5.82 5.99
CA PHE A 148 7.73 -4.58 5.84
C PHE A 148 6.86 -3.34 5.86
N THR A 149 7.32 -2.32 6.57
CA THR A 149 6.98 -0.93 6.28
C THR A 149 8.12 -0.28 5.51
N HIS A 150 7.91 0.92 5.00
CA HIS A 150 8.95 1.67 4.32
C HIS A 150 8.80 3.16 4.52
N THR A 151 9.89 3.89 4.30
CA THR A 151 9.84 5.34 4.31
C THR A 151 10.93 5.97 3.44
N PHE A 152 10.59 7.07 2.78
CA PHE A 152 11.48 7.85 1.93
C PHE A 152 11.11 9.34 1.87
N ILE A 153 10.02 9.76 2.53
CA ILE A 153 9.55 11.15 2.49
C ILE A 153 10.25 11.94 3.59
N ASN A 154 10.85 13.07 3.23
CA ASN A 154 11.43 13.99 4.21
C ASN A 154 10.35 14.77 4.96
N PRO A 155 10.59 15.15 6.23
CA PRO A 155 9.75 16.09 6.96
C PRO A 155 9.38 17.34 6.15
N GLN A 156 8.09 17.71 6.20
CA GLN A 156 7.55 18.86 5.48
C GLN A 156 7.82 20.15 6.26
N VAL A 157 9.09 20.55 6.31
CA VAL A 157 9.51 21.78 7.00
C VAL A 157 9.38 22.98 6.06
N ASN A 158 10.04 22.91 4.91
CA ASN A 158 10.02 23.95 3.90
C ASN A 158 10.09 23.31 2.51
N ARG A 159 9.08 23.58 1.67
CA ARG A 159 8.96 23.03 0.31
C ARG A 159 9.32 24.03 -0.79
N SER A 160 9.93 25.16 -0.44
CA SER A 160 10.52 26.05 -1.44
C SER A 160 11.60 25.30 -2.25
N GLN A 161 11.81 25.73 -3.49
CA GLN A 161 12.78 25.07 -4.39
C GLN A 161 14.23 25.14 -3.88
N LEU A 162 14.51 26.09 -2.99
CA LEU A 162 15.83 26.35 -2.42
C LEU A 162 15.73 26.33 -0.89
N TYR A 163 15.58 25.13 -0.33
CA TYR A 163 15.72 24.90 1.10
C TYR A 163 16.93 24.00 1.34
N PHE A 164 17.88 24.51 2.13
CA PHE A 164 19.01 23.75 2.62
C PHE A 164 18.88 23.67 4.14
N GLU A 165 19.03 22.46 4.66
CA GLU A 165 19.02 22.21 6.08
C GLU A 165 20.43 22.48 6.64
N ASP A 166 20.56 23.57 7.39
CA ASP A 166 21.82 24.02 8.00
C ASP A 166 21.68 23.99 9.54
N SER A 167 21.50 22.78 10.07
CA SER A 167 21.33 22.52 11.51
C SER A 167 22.19 21.32 11.92
N ASP A 168 22.85 21.43 13.08
CA ASP A 168 23.58 20.34 13.73
C ASP A 168 22.66 19.19 14.15
N GLU A 169 21.37 19.50 14.35
CA GLU A 169 20.30 18.54 14.58
C GLU A 169 19.52 18.32 13.27
N PRO A 170 19.78 17.24 12.53
CA PRO A 170 19.09 16.99 11.26
C PRO A 170 17.62 16.65 11.49
N ILE A 171 16.74 17.35 10.80
CA ILE A 171 15.31 17.07 10.73
C ILE A 171 15.09 15.93 9.73
N ALA A 172 15.63 16.01 8.52
CA ALA A 172 15.55 14.91 7.57
C ALA A 172 16.63 13.86 7.86
N ALA A 173 16.26 12.58 7.84
CA ALA A 173 17.20 11.50 8.14
C ALA A 173 18.40 11.52 7.19
N LYS A 174 19.61 11.60 7.76
CA LYS A 174 20.90 11.57 7.06
C LYS A 174 21.91 10.68 7.78
N VAL A 175 22.93 10.23 7.06
CA VAL A 175 24.11 9.60 7.65
C VAL A 175 24.92 10.68 8.37
N VAL A 176 25.20 10.47 9.66
CA VAL A 176 25.96 11.40 10.52
C VAL A 176 27.33 10.87 10.93
N GLY A 177 27.61 9.60 10.64
CA GLY A 177 28.90 8.98 10.91
C GLY A 177 28.94 7.53 10.43
N GLU A 178 30.11 6.93 10.53
CA GLU A 178 30.38 5.53 10.22
C GLU A 178 31.40 4.97 11.23
N ASN A 179 31.34 3.66 11.46
CA ASN A 179 32.30 2.93 12.26
C ASN A 179 32.49 1.51 11.69
N ASP A 180 33.28 0.68 12.38
CA ASP A 180 33.56 -0.69 11.93
C ASP A 180 32.30 -1.57 11.84
N ASP A 181 31.24 -1.24 12.59
CA ASP A 181 29.99 -2.00 12.64
C ASP A 181 28.98 -1.57 11.56
N GLY A 182 29.01 -0.31 11.12
CA GLY A 182 28.05 0.22 10.14
C GLY A 182 28.00 1.74 10.01
N ILE A 183 26.88 2.24 9.48
CA ILE A 183 26.59 3.67 9.37
C ILE A 183 25.67 4.12 10.50
N ILE A 184 25.79 5.38 10.92
CA ILE A 184 24.96 5.99 11.95
C ILE A 184 23.99 6.96 11.28
N VAL A 185 22.69 6.75 11.47
CA VAL A 185 21.62 7.56 10.87
C VAL A 185 20.93 8.37 11.95
N LYS A 186 20.74 9.66 11.69
CA LYS A 186 20.03 10.59 12.59
C LYS A 186 19.03 11.45 11.81
N GLY A 187 17.90 11.74 12.43
CA GLY A 187 16.83 12.59 11.90
C GLY A 187 15.53 11.83 11.73
N ALA A 188 14.62 12.32 10.88
CA ALA A 188 13.30 11.72 10.71
C ALA A 188 12.91 11.53 9.24
N ARG A 189 11.97 10.61 9.04
CA ARG A 189 11.22 10.44 7.80
C ARG A 189 9.73 10.45 8.11
N LEU A 190 8.93 10.91 7.16
CA LEU A 190 7.48 10.93 7.31
C LEU A 190 6.82 9.68 6.72
N LEU A 191 5.64 9.40 7.23
CA LEU A 191 4.62 8.55 6.61
C LEU A 191 5.11 7.14 6.31
N ALA A 192 5.53 6.43 7.35
CA ALA A 192 5.55 4.97 7.35
C ALA A 192 4.14 4.48 7.73
N THR A 193 3.33 4.20 6.71
CA THR A 193 2.06 3.48 6.90
C THR A 193 2.36 2.07 7.43
N GLN A 194 1.64 1.64 8.47
CA GLN A 194 1.95 0.47 9.31
C GLN A 194 3.28 0.58 10.08
N GLY A 195 3.75 1.81 10.33
CA GLY A 195 5.01 2.03 11.03
C GLY A 195 5.02 1.37 12.41
N GLY A 196 5.98 0.46 12.63
CA GLY A 196 6.14 -0.29 13.88
C GLY A 196 5.32 -1.59 13.96
N MET A 197 4.48 -1.88 12.97
CA MET A 197 3.62 -3.08 12.92
C MET A 197 4.20 -4.22 12.07
N THR A 198 5.47 -4.10 11.68
CA THR A 198 6.13 -4.97 10.70
C THR A 198 7.46 -5.47 11.23
N ASP A 199 7.98 -6.55 10.67
CA ASP A 199 9.26 -7.14 11.08
C ASP A 199 10.43 -6.17 10.88
N GLU A 200 10.43 -5.53 9.71
CA GLU A 200 11.53 -4.70 9.24
C GLU A 200 10.99 -3.39 8.65
N VAL A 201 11.84 -2.37 8.59
CA VAL A 201 11.62 -1.13 7.85
C VAL A 201 12.66 -1.00 6.74
N ILE A 202 12.18 -0.78 5.52
CA ILE A 202 13.05 -0.48 4.37
C ILE A 202 13.12 1.04 4.19
N VAL A 203 14.32 1.60 4.27
CA VAL A 203 14.58 3.03 4.16
C VAL A 203 15.38 3.28 2.91
N PHE A 204 14.92 4.19 2.06
CA PHE A 204 15.65 4.57 0.86
C PHE A 204 15.44 6.04 0.52
N SER A 205 16.43 6.65 -0.13
CA SER A 205 16.34 8.05 -0.52
C SER A 205 15.20 8.34 -1.50
N PRO A 206 14.57 9.52 -1.40
CA PRO A 206 13.78 10.06 -2.49
C PRO A 206 14.69 10.41 -3.67
N GLY A 207 14.13 10.70 -4.84
CA GLY A 207 14.90 11.29 -5.93
C GLY A 207 15.16 12.79 -5.70
N GLY A 208 16.15 13.35 -6.39
CA GLY A 208 16.54 14.76 -6.29
C GLY A 208 17.55 15.05 -5.19
N ILE A 209 18.32 14.04 -4.76
CA ILE A 209 19.37 14.21 -3.75
C ILE A 209 20.56 14.97 -4.32
N THR A 210 21.03 15.97 -3.58
CA THR A 210 22.20 16.79 -3.90
C THR A 210 23.33 16.66 -2.87
N ASP A 211 23.00 16.25 -1.64
CA ASP A 211 23.97 16.01 -0.56
C ASP A 211 24.09 14.50 -0.31
N LYS A 212 25.32 14.00 -0.32
CA LYS A 212 25.63 12.59 -0.20
C LYS A 212 25.20 11.99 1.15
N ALA A 213 25.12 12.79 2.22
CA ALA A 213 24.64 12.32 3.53
C ALA A 213 23.18 11.82 3.49
N TYR A 214 22.38 12.31 2.52
CA TYR A 214 21.01 11.87 2.29
C TYR A 214 20.87 10.78 1.24
N ALA A 215 21.98 10.30 0.65
CA ALA A 215 22.02 9.33 -0.43
C ALA A 215 22.28 7.91 0.11
N PHE A 216 21.24 7.21 0.57
CA PHE A 216 21.37 5.89 1.16
C PHE A 216 20.13 5.02 0.95
N ALA A 217 20.31 3.70 1.02
CA ALA A 217 19.25 2.73 1.18
C ALA A 217 19.70 1.54 2.03
N PHE A 218 18.83 1.09 2.93
CA PHE A 218 19.06 -0.02 3.84
C PHE A 218 17.75 -0.63 4.33
N ALA A 219 17.83 -1.77 5.01
CA ALA A 219 16.69 -2.35 5.74
C ALA A 219 17.10 -2.84 7.14
N ILE A 220 16.37 -2.43 8.17
CA ILE A 220 16.66 -2.77 9.57
C ILE A 220 15.42 -3.28 10.31
N PRO A 221 15.61 -4.10 11.36
CA PRO A 221 14.51 -4.53 12.22
C PRO A 221 13.73 -3.34 12.79
N SER A 222 12.40 -3.44 12.87
CA SER A 222 11.56 -2.38 13.44
C SER A 222 11.84 -2.09 14.91
N ASP A 223 12.44 -3.04 15.63
CA ASP A 223 12.86 -2.90 17.03
C ASP A 223 14.35 -2.51 17.20
N THR A 224 14.98 -2.00 16.14
CA THR A 224 16.36 -1.48 16.22
C THR A 224 16.44 -0.34 17.23
N LYS A 225 17.43 -0.40 18.13
CA LYS A 225 17.66 0.62 19.15
C LYS A 225 17.81 2.02 18.51
N GLY A 226 17.06 2.99 19.05
CA GLY A 226 17.04 4.38 18.55
C GLY A 226 16.00 4.63 17.46
N LEU A 227 15.38 3.60 16.90
CA LEU A 227 14.28 3.72 15.96
C LEU A 227 12.96 3.91 16.71
N LYS A 228 12.19 4.95 16.37
CA LYS A 228 10.90 5.26 17.01
C LYS A 228 9.83 5.51 15.95
N PHE A 229 8.64 4.94 16.14
CA PHE A 229 7.48 5.19 15.32
C PHE A 229 6.51 6.08 16.08
N LEU A 230 6.33 7.32 15.62
CA LEU A 230 5.39 8.29 16.20
C LEU A 230 4.11 8.26 15.39
N SER A 231 3.11 7.54 15.88
CA SER A 231 1.87 7.34 15.16
C SER A 231 0.98 8.57 15.22
N ARG A 232 0.24 8.81 14.12
CA ARG A 232 -0.89 9.75 14.14
C ARG A 232 -1.99 9.28 15.11
N ASP A 233 -3.01 10.12 15.27
CA ASP A 233 -4.25 9.73 15.96
C ASP A 233 -4.90 8.52 15.26
N SER A 234 -5.54 7.64 16.03
CA SER A 234 -6.17 6.43 15.51
C SER A 234 -7.56 6.76 14.97
N PHE A 235 -7.98 6.07 13.91
CA PHE A 235 -9.35 6.17 13.39
C PHE A 235 -10.20 4.95 13.77
N VAL A 236 -9.74 4.17 14.75
CA VAL A 236 -10.53 3.08 15.35
C VAL A 236 -11.39 3.66 16.46
N ASP A 237 -12.63 4.03 16.12
CA ASP A 237 -13.58 4.63 17.07
C ASP A 237 -14.30 3.57 17.95
N GLY A 238 -14.20 2.29 17.61
CA GLY A 238 -14.76 1.18 18.39
C GLY A 238 -14.51 -0.19 17.76
N ASP A 239 -14.85 -1.24 18.53
CA ASP A 239 -14.62 -2.65 18.15
C ASP A 239 -15.80 -3.29 17.40
N SER A 240 -16.99 -2.66 17.42
CA SER A 240 -18.16 -3.22 16.76
C SER A 240 -17.95 -3.22 15.24
N THR A 241 -17.98 -4.41 14.65
CA THR A 241 -17.93 -4.58 13.20
C THR A 241 -19.27 -4.24 12.53
N PHE A 242 -20.30 -3.93 13.30
CA PHE A 242 -21.54 -3.32 12.82
C PHE A 242 -21.38 -1.81 12.68
N ASP A 243 -20.87 -1.13 13.71
CA ASP A 243 -20.72 0.34 13.72
C ASP A 243 -19.54 0.81 12.84
N TYR A 244 -18.46 0.04 12.84
CA TYR A 244 -17.17 0.38 12.24
C TYR A 244 -16.65 -0.79 11.39
N PRO A 245 -17.35 -1.22 10.34
CA PRO A 245 -17.05 -2.45 9.62
C PRO A 245 -15.68 -2.43 8.91
N LEU A 246 -15.10 -1.27 8.61
CA LEU A 246 -13.79 -1.16 7.98
C LEU A 246 -12.72 -0.68 8.96
N SER A 247 -12.96 0.46 9.62
CA SER A 247 -11.98 1.10 10.51
C SER A 247 -11.57 0.20 11.67
N SER A 248 -12.47 -0.57 12.26
CA SER A 248 -12.12 -1.52 13.35
C SER A 248 -11.18 -2.65 12.92
N ARG A 249 -11.00 -2.89 11.60
CA ARG A 249 -10.27 -4.05 11.06
C ARG A 249 -9.12 -3.70 10.12
N PHE A 250 -9.21 -2.60 9.38
CA PHE A 250 -8.29 -2.31 8.26
C PHE A 250 -7.55 -0.99 8.42
N GLU A 251 -7.58 -0.40 9.61
CA GLU A 251 -6.85 0.83 9.91
C GLU A 251 -5.34 0.59 9.85
N GLU A 252 -4.66 1.27 8.92
CA GLU A 252 -3.20 1.27 8.83
C GLU A 252 -2.66 2.58 9.39
N LEU A 253 -2.14 2.56 10.63
CA LEU A 253 -1.56 3.72 11.29
C LEU A 253 -0.40 4.30 10.48
N ASP A 254 -0.43 5.62 10.26
CA ASP A 254 0.62 6.36 9.57
C ASP A 254 1.56 6.98 10.62
N SER A 255 2.85 6.63 10.56
CA SER A 255 3.81 7.05 11.57
C SER A 255 4.92 7.93 10.99
N VAL A 256 5.36 8.91 11.77
CA VAL A 256 6.69 9.52 11.58
C VAL A 256 7.73 8.54 12.12
N VAL A 257 8.82 8.36 11.38
CA VAL A 257 9.92 7.47 11.78
C VAL A 257 11.08 8.34 12.22
N VAL A 258 11.50 8.20 13.47
CA VAL A 258 12.64 8.92 14.03
C VAL A 258 13.82 7.96 14.18
N PHE A 259 14.97 8.39 13.69
CA PHE A 259 16.26 7.75 13.85
C PHE A 259 17.06 8.57 14.85
N ASP A 260 17.18 8.05 16.07
CA ASP A 260 17.98 8.65 17.14
C ASP A 260 19.33 7.93 17.20
N ASN A 261 20.29 8.40 16.39
CA ASN A 261 21.63 7.82 16.26
C ASN A 261 21.60 6.30 16.04
N VAL A 262 20.77 5.87 15.09
CA VAL A 262 20.55 4.45 14.78
C VAL A 262 21.77 3.90 14.06
N LEU A 263 22.38 2.86 14.61
CA LEU A 263 23.40 2.07 13.93
C LEU A 263 22.72 1.14 12.92
N VAL A 264 23.07 1.29 11.65
CA VAL A 264 22.67 0.41 10.55
C VAL A 264 23.86 -0.47 10.20
N PRO A 265 23.81 -1.79 10.50
CA PRO A 265 24.91 -2.70 10.23
C PRO A 265 25.31 -2.73 8.75
N TRP A 266 26.59 -2.93 8.45
CA TRP A 266 27.08 -2.95 7.05
C TRP A 266 26.32 -3.93 6.16
N GLU A 267 26.00 -5.13 6.65
CA GLU A 267 25.27 -6.16 5.90
C GLU A 267 23.82 -5.79 5.57
N ARG A 268 23.31 -4.70 6.16
CA ARG A 268 21.98 -4.16 5.92
C ARG A 268 21.98 -2.94 5.00
N VAL A 269 23.14 -2.40 4.64
CA VAL A 269 23.30 -1.26 3.72
C VAL A 269 23.30 -1.76 2.28
N PHE A 270 22.41 -1.24 1.44
CA PHE A 270 22.36 -1.53 0.00
C PHE A 270 23.24 -0.55 -0.79
N PHE A 271 23.17 0.73 -0.44
CA PHE A 271 24.10 1.76 -0.88
C PHE A 271 24.09 2.93 0.11
N TYR A 272 25.16 3.71 0.16
CA TYR A 272 25.24 4.95 0.94
C TYR A 272 26.24 5.93 0.31
N ASN A 273 26.14 7.22 0.62
CA ASN A 273 27.08 8.26 0.17
C ASN A 273 27.25 8.33 -1.37
N ASN A 274 26.27 7.83 -2.15
CA ASN A 274 26.30 7.75 -3.62
C ASN A 274 25.08 8.45 -4.25
N ILE A 275 25.26 9.72 -4.63
CA ILE A 275 24.21 10.58 -5.20
C ILE A 275 23.67 10.04 -6.53
N GLU A 276 24.54 9.53 -7.40
CA GLU A 276 24.12 9.03 -8.72
C GLU A 276 23.15 7.85 -8.54
N VAL A 277 23.54 6.89 -7.70
CA VAL A 277 22.73 5.70 -7.42
C VAL A 277 21.43 6.09 -6.72
N ALA A 278 21.47 6.93 -5.69
CA ALA A 278 20.27 7.38 -4.99
C ALA A 278 19.24 8.03 -5.92
N ASN A 279 19.68 8.75 -6.95
CA ASN A 279 18.82 9.42 -7.91
C ASN A 279 18.35 8.54 -9.08
N THR A 280 19.10 7.49 -9.44
CA THR A 280 18.85 6.74 -10.68
C THR A 280 18.41 5.29 -10.46
N PHE A 281 18.72 4.67 -9.31
CA PHE A 281 18.49 3.24 -9.07
C PHE A 281 17.02 2.86 -9.29
N LYS A 282 16.09 3.57 -8.67
CA LYS A 282 14.64 3.32 -8.80
C LYS A 282 14.10 3.47 -10.23
N SER A 283 14.63 4.41 -11.02
CA SER A 283 14.16 4.63 -12.39
C SER A 283 14.78 3.66 -13.39
N LYS A 284 15.97 3.12 -13.07
CA LYS A 284 16.68 2.14 -13.90
C LYS A 284 16.35 0.70 -13.53
N SER A 285 15.84 0.45 -12.32
CA SER A 285 15.42 -0.88 -11.88
C SER A 285 14.03 -1.25 -12.39
N ALA A 286 13.67 -2.51 -12.20
CA ALA A 286 12.33 -3.03 -12.45
C ALA A 286 11.24 -2.46 -11.51
N PHE A 287 11.61 -1.56 -10.59
CA PHE A 287 10.73 -1.05 -9.53
C PHE A 287 9.40 -0.51 -10.05
N LEU A 288 9.43 0.40 -11.03
CA LEU A 288 8.24 1.15 -11.40
C LEU A 288 7.16 0.25 -12.06
N PRO A 289 7.46 -0.56 -13.11
CA PRO A 289 6.45 -1.43 -13.72
C PRO A 289 5.79 -2.39 -12.73
N PHE A 290 6.56 -3.10 -11.91
CA PHE A 290 6.02 -4.11 -10.99
C PHE A 290 5.29 -3.50 -9.78
N THR A 291 5.78 -2.37 -9.25
CA THR A 291 5.08 -1.70 -8.15
C THR A 291 3.73 -1.15 -8.63
N LEU A 292 3.67 -0.57 -9.84
CA LEU A 292 2.40 -0.11 -10.39
C LEU A 292 1.47 -1.28 -10.75
N HIS A 293 2.01 -2.42 -11.17
CA HIS A 293 1.24 -3.65 -11.41
C HIS A 293 0.51 -4.11 -10.13
N GLN A 294 1.22 -4.24 -9.00
CA GLN A 294 0.61 -4.54 -7.70
C GLN A 294 -0.47 -3.51 -7.33
N VAL A 295 -0.16 -2.22 -7.50
CA VAL A 295 -1.07 -1.13 -7.17
C VAL A 295 -2.38 -1.24 -7.95
N VAL A 296 -2.29 -1.41 -9.27
CA VAL A 296 -3.45 -1.46 -10.16
C VAL A 296 -4.29 -2.71 -9.84
N SER A 297 -3.65 -3.86 -9.60
CA SER A 297 -4.34 -5.08 -9.19
C SER A 297 -5.18 -4.89 -7.93
N ARG A 298 -4.64 -4.21 -6.89
CA ARG A 298 -5.39 -3.87 -5.68
C ARG A 298 -6.46 -2.80 -5.92
N GLN A 299 -6.17 -1.77 -6.72
CA GLN A 299 -7.12 -0.70 -7.03
C GLN A 299 -8.36 -1.21 -7.77
N ILE A 300 -8.22 -2.24 -8.62
CA ILE A 300 -9.36 -2.91 -9.27
C ILE A 300 -10.30 -3.48 -8.19
N ILE A 301 -9.78 -4.23 -7.22
CA ILE A 301 -10.62 -4.79 -6.13
C ILE A 301 -11.28 -3.68 -5.31
N LYS A 302 -10.58 -2.57 -5.07
CA LYS A 302 -11.16 -1.41 -4.38
C LYS A 302 -12.31 -0.78 -5.19
N ALA A 303 -12.15 -0.63 -6.50
CA ALA A 303 -13.20 -0.10 -7.36
C ALA A 303 -14.41 -1.05 -7.46
N GLU A 304 -14.17 -2.37 -7.56
CA GLU A 304 -15.21 -3.41 -7.55
C GLU A 304 -15.97 -3.42 -6.21
N PHE A 305 -15.26 -3.25 -5.09
CA PHE A 305 -15.88 -3.15 -3.78
C PHE A 305 -16.81 -1.93 -3.70
N ILE A 306 -16.39 -0.77 -4.22
CA ILE A 306 -17.24 0.43 -4.27
C ILE A 306 -18.43 0.24 -5.22
N LEU A 307 -18.26 -0.46 -6.35
CA LEU A 307 -19.38 -0.82 -7.24
C LEU A 307 -20.41 -1.67 -6.52
N GLY A 308 -19.97 -2.75 -5.87
CA GLY A 308 -20.87 -3.64 -5.12
C GLY A 308 -21.58 -2.92 -3.98
N LEU A 309 -20.88 -2.01 -3.29
CA LEU A 309 -21.46 -1.18 -2.24
C LEU A 309 -22.52 -0.20 -2.78
N ALA A 310 -22.22 0.47 -3.89
CA ALA A 310 -23.15 1.39 -4.53
C ALA A 310 -24.42 0.67 -5.01
N GLU A 311 -24.27 -0.47 -5.70
CA GLU A 311 -25.40 -1.25 -6.17
C GLU A 311 -26.22 -1.83 -5.02
N SER A 312 -25.56 -2.29 -3.95
CA SER A 312 -26.25 -2.75 -2.74
C SER A 312 -27.15 -1.66 -2.15
N ILE A 313 -26.70 -0.40 -2.13
CA ILE A 313 -27.54 0.74 -1.72
C ILE A 313 -28.73 0.89 -2.66
N VAL A 314 -28.48 0.89 -3.98
CA VAL A 314 -29.51 1.06 -5.02
C VAL A 314 -30.62 0.04 -4.89
N GLU A 315 -30.28 -1.24 -4.74
CA GLU A 315 -31.23 -2.33 -4.53
C GLU A 315 -31.94 -2.20 -3.17
N THR A 316 -31.20 -1.89 -2.11
CA THR A 316 -31.73 -1.82 -0.74
C THR A 316 -32.86 -0.80 -0.59
N ILE A 317 -32.72 0.37 -1.20
CA ILE A 317 -33.73 1.45 -1.16
C ILE A 317 -34.55 1.57 -2.45
N ASN A 318 -34.41 0.60 -3.36
CA ASN A 318 -35.18 0.49 -4.61
C ASN A 318 -35.21 1.80 -5.44
N ILE A 319 -34.03 2.32 -5.78
CA ILE A 319 -33.88 3.56 -6.57
C ILE A 319 -33.31 3.31 -7.98
N SER A 320 -33.29 2.07 -8.44
CA SER A 320 -32.70 1.69 -9.74
C SER A 320 -33.46 2.23 -10.94
N GLU A 321 -34.73 2.60 -10.79
CA GLU A 321 -35.57 3.13 -11.88
C GLU A 321 -35.16 4.55 -12.32
N TYR A 322 -34.46 5.30 -11.47
CA TYR A 322 -34.10 6.69 -11.75
C TYR A 322 -32.89 6.78 -12.69
N PRO A 323 -32.98 7.46 -13.85
CA PRO A 323 -31.86 7.54 -14.80
C PRO A 323 -30.58 8.15 -14.21
N HIS A 324 -30.71 9.11 -13.29
CA HIS A 324 -29.54 9.72 -12.63
C HIS A 324 -28.84 8.78 -11.64
N VAL A 325 -29.51 7.71 -11.19
CA VAL A 325 -28.90 6.65 -10.37
C VAL A 325 -28.12 5.71 -11.29
N GLN A 326 -28.75 5.27 -12.38
CA GLN A 326 -28.11 4.44 -13.40
C GLN A 326 -26.86 5.09 -13.97
N ASP A 327 -26.90 6.39 -14.28
CA ASP A 327 -25.74 7.18 -14.75
C ASP A 327 -24.56 7.11 -13.76
N LYS A 328 -24.83 7.25 -12.47
CA LYS A 328 -23.80 7.19 -11.42
C LYS A 328 -23.19 5.81 -11.28
N VAL A 329 -24.01 4.76 -11.28
CA VAL A 329 -23.51 3.38 -11.22
C VAL A 329 -22.70 3.06 -12.49
N ALA A 330 -23.16 3.51 -13.66
CA ALA A 330 -22.44 3.37 -14.93
C ALA A 330 -21.06 4.05 -14.90
N GLU A 331 -20.92 5.19 -14.23
CA GLU A 331 -19.61 5.84 -14.02
C GLU A 331 -18.65 4.95 -13.21
N ILE A 332 -19.13 4.27 -12.17
CA ILE A 332 -18.31 3.31 -11.41
C ILE A 332 -17.94 2.11 -12.28
N ILE A 333 -18.89 1.55 -13.03
CA ILE A 333 -18.65 0.43 -13.96
C ILE A 333 -17.57 0.81 -14.98
N ALA A 334 -17.66 2.00 -15.57
CA ALA A 334 -16.66 2.49 -16.52
C ALA A 334 -15.27 2.60 -15.89
N ALA A 335 -15.18 3.06 -14.63
CA ALA A 335 -13.91 3.10 -13.90
C ALA A 335 -13.33 1.68 -13.65
N VAL A 336 -14.18 0.73 -13.21
CA VAL A 336 -13.77 -0.67 -12.98
C VAL A 336 -13.23 -1.31 -14.26
N GLU A 337 -14.00 -1.25 -15.34
CA GLU A 337 -13.64 -1.90 -16.60
C GLU A 337 -12.44 -1.21 -17.27
N THR A 338 -12.30 0.12 -17.13
CA THR A 338 -11.09 0.83 -17.58
C THR A 338 -9.84 0.34 -16.84
N MET A 339 -9.90 0.20 -15.51
CA MET A 339 -8.75 -0.27 -14.73
C MET A 339 -8.37 -1.72 -15.09
N LYS A 340 -9.37 -2.60 -15.29
CA LYS A 340 -9.16 -3.97 -15.76
C LYS A 340 -8.52 -4.01 -17.15
N ALA A 341 -9.05 -3.26 -18.11
CA ALA A 341 -8.53 -3.20 -19.47
C ALA A 341 -7.06 -2.72 -19.49
N LEU A 342 -6.72 -1.75 -18.64
CA LEU A 342 -5.34 -1.25 -18.50
C LEU A 342 -4.40 -2.30 -17.90
N LEU A 343 -4.84 -3.05 -16.88
CA LEU A 343 -4.06 -4.17 -16.33
C LEU A 343 -3.87 -5.28 -17.36
N THR A 344 -4.93 -5.72 -18.03
CA THR A 344 -4.86 -6.75 -19.06
C THR A 344 -3.94 -6.35 -20.20
N LYS A 345 -3.99 -5.09 -20.65
CA LYS A 345 -3.05 -4.58 -21.65
C LYS A 345 -1.61 -4.63 -21.14
N ALA A 346 -1.37 -4.24 -19.89
CA ALA A 346 -0.04 -4.28 -19.30
C ALA A 346 0.56 -5.70 -19.27
N GLU A 347 -0.26 -6.70 -18.95
CA GLU A 347 0.16 -8.10 -18.87
C GLU A 347 0.30 -8.75 -20.25
N THR A 348 -0.63 -8.47 -21.18
CA THR A 348 -0.62 -9.05 -22.54
C THR A 348 0.58 -8.56 -23.35
N ASN A 349 0.98 -7.30 -23.13
CA ASN A 349 2.13 -6.68 -23.80
C ASN A 349 3.42 -6.80 -22.98
N ALA A 350 3.44 -7.62 -21.93
CA ALA A 350 4.65 -7.82 -21.14
C ALA A 350 5.78 -8.42 -21.99
N ALA A 351 7.02 -8.06 -21.65
CA ALA A 351 8.21 -8.54 -22.33
C ALA A 351 9.33 -8.81 -21.33
N ILE A 352 10.24 -9.72 -21.68
CA ILE A 352 11.47 -9.94 -20.90
C ILE A 352 12.30 -8.66 -20.92
N ASP A 353 12.68 -8.20 -19.74
CA ASP A 353 13.54 -7.03 -19.56
C ASP A 353 15.02 -7.38 -19.47
N GLU A 354 15.86 -6.35 -19.32
CA GLU A 354 17.30 -6.49 -19.18
C GLU A 354 17.76 -7.35 -17.98
N PHE A 355 16.91 -7.52 -16.97
CA PHE A 355 17.17 -8.34 -15.78
C PHE A 355 16.59 -9.76 -15.91
N GLY A 356 16.02 -10.11 -17.06
CA GLY A 356 15.39 -11.41 -17.29
C GLY A 356 13.97 -11.54 -16.72
N LEU A 357 13.36 -10.45 -16.24
CA LEU A 357 12.00 -10.47 -15.72
C LEU A 357 10.97 -10.24 -16.82
N MET A 358 9.84 -10.94 -16.76
CA MET A 358 8.64 -10.64 -17.55
C MET A 358 8.01 -9.34 -17.04
N ARG A 359 8.49 -8.22 -17.58
CA ARG A 359 8.12 -6.86 -17.18
C ARG A 359 6.78 -6.47 -17.80
N PRO A 360 5.77 -6.08 -16.99
CA PRO A 360 4.51 -5.57 -17.53
C PRO A 360 4.72 -4.26 -18.30
N GLU A 361 3.90 -4.01 -19.33
CA GLU A 361 3.96 -2.75 -20.08
C GLU A 361 3.67 -1.57 -19.14
N LEU A 362 4.61 -0.62 -19.10
CA LEU A 362 4.56 0.48 -18.13
C LEU A 362 3.46 1.51 -18.43
N ILE A 363 3.24 1.84 -19.71
CA ILE A 363 2.34 2.93 -20.10
C ILE A 363 0.89 2.71 -19.61
N PRO A 364 0.25 1.54 -19.80
CA PRO A 364 -1.10 1.30 -19.28
C PRO A 364 -1.18 1.44 -17.75
N LEU A 365 -0.16 0.98 -17.03
CA LEU A 365 -0.08 1.11 -15.57
C LEU A 365 0.08 2.57 -15.12
N GLN A 366 0.86 3.38 -15.83
CA GLN A 366 0.98 4.82 -15.58
C GLN A 366 -0.35 5.55 -15.86
N VAL A 367 -1.08 5.16 -16.90
CA VAL A 367 -2.41 5.72 -17.19
C VAL A 367 -3.39 5.38 -16.07
N ALA A 368 -3.44 4.12 -15.62
CA ALA A 368 -4.31 3.68 -14.53
C ALA A 368 -4.02 4.49 -13.24
N THR A 369 -2.75 4.50 -12.83
CA THR A 369 -2.33 5.13 -11.56
C THR A 369 -2.31 6.65 -11.57
N SER A 370 -2.24 7.30 -12.75
CA SER A 370 -2.42 8.75 -12.87
C SER A 370 -3.89 9.19 -12.94
N SER A 371 -4.79 8.26 -13.30
CA SER A 371 -6.24 8.50 -13.38
C SER A 371 -6.95 8.24 -12.04
N PHE A 372 -6.55 7.17 -11.33
CA PHE A 372 -7.18 6.76 -10.08
C PHE A 372 -7.27 7.84 -8.99
N PRO A 373 -6.27 8.74 -8.80
CA PRO A 373 -6.37 9.86 -7.85
C PRO A 373 -7.55 10.82 -8.09
N LYS A 374 -8.07 10.87 -9.33
CA LYS A 374 -9.30 11.63 -9.67
C LYS A 374 -10.53 10.75 -9.60
N LEU A 375 -10.42 9.48 -10.04
CA LEU A 375 -11.53 8.54 -10.04
C LEU A 375 -12.00 8.22 -8.62
N TYR A 376 -11.10 7.82 -7.72
CA TYR A 376 -11.50 7.33 -6.39
C TYR A 376 -12.31 8.34 -5.56
N PRO A 377 -11.93 9.64 -5.45
CA PRO A 377 -12.79 10.63 -4.81
C PRO A 377 -14.19 10.73 -5.43
N ARG A 378 -14.29 10.59 -6.76
CA ARG A 378 -15.57 10.59 -7.47
C ARG A 378 -16.37 9.32 -7.19
N LEU A 379 -15.74 8.15 -7.11
CA LEU A 379 -16.40 6.91 -6.69
C LEU A 379 -16.97 7.02 -5.26
N THR A 380 -16.21 7.61 -4.33
CA THR A 380 -16.71 7.86 -2.97
C THR A 380 -17.84 8.88 -2.93
N GLU A 381 -17.77 9.93 -3.75
CA GLU A 381 -18.83 10.93 -3.89
C GLU A 381 -20.12 10.30 -4.42
N ILE A 382 -20.03 9.39 -5.39
CA ILE A 382 -21.20 8.69 -5.91
C ILE A 382 -21.92 7.90 -4.82
N VAL A 383 -21.19 7.14 -3.99
CA VAL A 383 -21.77 6.41 -2.86
C VAL A 383 -22.47 7.37 -1.90
N GLN A 384 -21.87 8.51 -1.58
CA GLN A 384 -22.48 9.54 -0.74
C GLN A 384 -23.76 10.12 -1.36
N LEU A 385 -23.77 10.39 -2.66
CA LEU A 385 -24.93 10.92 -3.39
C LEU A 385 -26.08 9.91 -3.47
N LEU A 386 -25.76 8.62 -3.65
CA LEU A 386 -26.75 7.54 -3.67
C LEU A 386 -27.33 7.29 -2.27
N GLY A 387 -26.49 7.32 -1.23
CA GLY A 387 -26.92 7.08 0.15
C GLY A 387 -27.64 8.27 0.80
N SER A 388 -27.30 9.51 0.42
CA SER A 388 -27.92 10.76 0.88
C SER A 388 -28.11 10.80 2.42
N SER A 389 -29.29 11.15 2.92
CA SER A 389 -29.62 11.18 4.36
C SER A 389 -29.48 9.82 5.04
N GLY A 390 -29.56 8.71 4.31
CA GLY A 390 -29.35 7.38 4.85
C GLY A 390 -27.95 7.18 5.41
N MET A 391 -26.96 7.95 4.92
CA MET A 391 -25.56 7.89 5.37
C MET A 391 -25.35 8.48 6.76
N VAL A 392 -26.31 9.25 7.28
CA VAL A 392 -26.26 9.88 8.61
C VAL A 392 -27.33 9.32 9.55
N SER A 393 -28.41 8.76 9.01
CA SER A 393 -29.45 8.05 9.77
C SER A 393 -29.03 6.60 10.08
N ILE A 394 -27.91 6.46 10.79
CA ILE A 394 -27.25 5.19 11.10
C ILE A 394 -27.07 5.07 12.62
N PRO A 395 -28.09 4.63 13.38
CA PRO A 395 -27.91 4.34 14.82
C PRO A 395 -26.85 3.26 15.03
N THR A 396 -26.39 3.13 16.27
CA THR A 396 -25.38 2.13 16.64
C THR A 396 -25.99 0.75 16.81
N GLU A 397 -25.14 -0.28 16.86
CA GLU A 397 -25.55 -1.64 17.20
C GLU A 397 -26.25 -1.71 18.57
N ALA A 398 -25.77 -0.92 19.53
CA ALA A 398 -26.31 -0.87 20.88
C ALA A 398 -27.74 -0.30 20.92
N ASP A 399 -28.08 0.64 20.03
CA ASP A 399 -29.43 1.20 19.96
C ASP A 399 -30.47 0.14 19.59
N PHE A 400 -30.11 -0.83 18.74
CA PHE A 400 -30.96 -1.99 18.41
C PHE A 400 -31.14 -2.97 19.59
N GLN A 401 -30.41 -2.80 20.69
CA GLN A 401 -30.53 -3.59 21.91
C GLN A 401 -31.24 -2.81 23.04
N SER A 402 -31.75 -1.62 22.75
CA SER A 402 -32.37 -0.73 23.73
C SER A 402 -33.89 -0.67 23.60
N ASP A 403 -34.54 0.10 24.48
CA ASP A 403 -36.01 0.26 24.50
C ASP A 403 -36.58 0.91 23.23
N ILE A 404 -35.75 1.58 22.42
CA ILE A 404 -36.17 2.21 21.14
C ILE A 404 -36.11 1.24 19.95
N ARG A 405 -35.78 -0.04 20.16
CA ARG A 405 -35.59 -1.03 19.08
C ARG A 405 -36.79 -1.11 18.13
N GLU A 406 -38.01 -1.12 18.64
CA GLU A 406 -39.22 -1.22 17.82
C GLU A 406 -39.37 -0.03 16.86
N ASP A 407 -39.03 1.18 17.32
CA ASP A 407 -39.01 2.38 16.47
C ASP A 407 -37.93 2.24 15.37
N LEU A 408 -36.75 1.73 15.70
CA LEU A 408 -35.69 1.51 14.70
C LEU A 408 -36.12 0.48 13.66
N GLU A 409 -36.69 -0.65 14.09
CA GLU A 409 -37.21 -1.70 13.21
C GLU A 409 -38.30 -1.17 12.28
N GLN A 410 -39.19 -0.31 12.80
CA GLN A 410 -40.28 0.27 12.03
C GLN A 410 -39.81 1.36 11.05
N TYR A 411 -38.95 2.28 11.47
CA TYR A 411 -38.64 3.50 10.71
C TYR A 411 -37.36 3.43 9.89
N LEU A 412 -36.46 2.48 10.16
CA LEU A 412 -35.20 2.34 9.43
C LEU A 412 -35.14 1.11 8.53
N GLN A 413 -36.23 0.38 8.34
CA GLN A 413 -36.35 -0.64 7.28
C GLN A 413 -36.23 -0.02 5.88
N SER A 414 -36.08 -0.87 4.87
CA SER A 414 -36.01 -0.44 3.47
C SER A 414 -36.87 -1.30 2.56
N ALA A 415 -36.83 -1.05 1.26
CA ALA A 415 -37.59 -1.81 0.28
C ALA A 415 -37.19 -3.30 0.25
N ALA A 416 -35.91 -3.60 0.47
CA ALA A 416 -35.37 -4.97 0.37
C ALA A 416 -34.90 -5.58 1.71
N LEU A 417 -34.57 -4.78 2.72
CA LEU A 417 -33.93 -5.24 3.96
C LEU A 417 -34.66 -4.75 5.22
N GLY A 418 -34.54 -5.55 6.29
CA GLY A 418 -34.91 -5.12 7.64
C GLY A 418 -33.99 -4.01 8.15
N ALA A 419 -34.43 -3.28 9.17
CA ALA A 419 -33.74 -2.10 9.66
C ALA A 419 -32.27 -2.34 10.05
N LYS A 420 -31.99 -3.44 10.77
CA LYS A 420 -30.64 -3.76 11.22
C LYS A 420 -29.67 -3.95 10.05
N ASP A 421 -30.06 -4.76 9.06
CA ASP A 421 -29.22 -5.06 7.90
C ASP A 421 -29.04 -3.83 7.00
N ARG A 422 -30.11 -3.04 6.81
CA ARG A 422 -30.01 -1.75 6.11
C ARG A 422 -29.06 -0.81 6.83
N VAL A 423 -29.18 -0.62 8.14
CA VAL A 423 -28.26 0.24 8.90
C VAL A 423 -26.82 -0.27 8.80
N GLN A 424 -26.59 -1.59 8.86
CA GLN A 424 -25.25 -2.16 8.69
C GLN A 424 -24.63 -1.82 7.32
N LEU A 425 -25.41 -1.92 6.24
CA LEU A 425 -24.95 -1.54 4.90
C LEU A 425 -24.60 -0.04 4.82
N PHE A 426 -25.44 0.83 5.40
CA PHE A 426 -25.17 2.27 5.39
C PHE A 426 -24.02 2.65 6.34
N ARG A 427 -23.80 1.92 7.44
CA ARG A 427 -22.59 2.01 8.27
C ARG A 427 -21.33 1.65 7.46
N LEU A 428 -21.39 0.60 6.64
CA LEU A 428 -20.30 0.25 5.72
C LEU A 428 -20.02 1.36 4.70
N ALA A 429 -21.08 1.93 4.12
CA ALA A 429 -20.96 3.02 3.17
C ALA A 429 -20.35 4.27 3.81
N TRP A 430 -20.81 4.62 5.01
CA TRP A 430 -20.28 5.74 5.78
C TRP A 430 -18.82 5.52 6.15
N ASP A 431 -18.46 4.33 6.64
CA ASP A 431 -17.08 4.03 7.04
C ASP A 431 -16.13 3.97 5.84
N ALA A 432 -16.63 3.62 4.66
CA ALA A 432 -15.86 3.65 3.41
C ALA A 432 -15.62 5.05 2.85
N THR A 433 -16.42 6.06 3.22
CA THR A 433 -16.46 7.35 2.49
C THR A 433 -16.46 8.61 3.34
N MET A 434 -17.00 8.58 4.56
CA MET A 434 -17.26 9.77 5.39
C MET A 434 -16.59 9.72 6.76
N SER A 435 -16.31 8.53 7.30
CA SER A 435 -15.55 8.41 8.57
C SER A 435 -14.14 8.97 8.44
N SER A 436 -13.44 9.15 9.56
CA SER A 436 -12.02 9.52 9.56
C SER A 436 -11.17 8.52 8.75
N PHE A 437 -11.50 7.23 8.84
CA PHE A 437 -10.90 6.18 8.03
C PHE A 437 -11.20 6.34 6.54
N GLY A 438 -12.48 6.46 6.15
CA GLY A 438 -12.88 6.63 4.75
C GLY A 438 -12.30 7.89 4.11
N SER A 439 -12.29 8.99 4.85
CA SER A 439 -11.67 10.25 4.42
C SER A 439 -10.16 10.12 4.24
N ARG A 440 -9.46 9.39 5.14
CA ARG A 440 -8.04 9.08 4.98
C ARG A 440 -7.79 8.18 3.77
N GLN A 441 -8.66 7.21 3.46
CA GLN A 441 -8.53 6.40 2.25
C GLN A 441 -8.58 7.26 0.98
N THR A 442 -9.46 8.25 0.93
CA THR A 442 -9.51 9.22 -0.18
C THR A 442 -8.21 10.03 -0.28
N GLN A 443 -7.68 10.50 0.85
CA GLN A 443 -6.41 11.23 0.88
C GLN A 443 -5.22 10.33 0.49
N TYR A 444 -5.24 9.06 0.89
CA TYR A 444 -4.25 8.07 0.53
C TYR A 444 -4.22 7.85 -0.98
N GLU A 445 -5.35 7.55 -1.62
CA GLU A 445 -5.40 7.31 -3.08
C GLU A 445 -5.01 8.56 -3.90
N ARG A 446 -5.13 9.77 -3.33
CA ARG A 446 -4.65 10.99 -3.98
C ARG A 446 -3.13 11.09 -4.05
N PHE A 447 -2.41 10.63 -3.03
CA PHE A 447 -1.00 11.02 -2.82
C PHE A 447 -0.03 9.87 -2.54
N PHE A 448 -0.47 8.63 -2.36
CA PHE A 448 0.44 7.56 -1.93
C PHE A 448 1.57 7.24 -2.91
N LEU A 449 1.40 7.55 -4.22
CA LEU A 449 2.46 7.46 -5.25
C LEU A 449 3.21 8.79 -5.48
N GLY A 450 2.87 9.83 -4.73
CA GLY A 450 3.34 11.20 -4.90
C GLY A 450 2.28 12.12 -5.48
N SER A 451 2.66 13.36 -5.81
CA SER A 451 1.71 14.34 -6.34
C SER A 451 1.15 13.92 -7.70
N PRO A 452 -0.18 14.02 -7.92
CA PRO A 452 -0.80 13.71 -9.20
C PRO A 452 -0.20 14.48 -10.39
N GLU A 453 0.25 15.72 -10.16
CA GLU A 453 0.88 16.57 -11.17
C GLU A 453 2.21 15.97 -11.64
N ARG A 454 3.00 15.44 -10.70
CA ARG A 454 4.27 14.78 -11.03
C ARG A 454 4.02 13.50 -11.80
N LEU A 455 3.05 12.67 -11.38
CA LEU A 455 2.70 11.43 -12.10
C LEU A 455 2.28 11.72 -13.55
N ARG A 456 1.42 12.73 -13.77
CA ARG A 456 1.02 13.16 -15.11
C ARG A 456 2.17 13.76 -15.91
N SER A 457 3.05 14.52 -15.27
CA SER A 457 4.25 15.04 -15.93
C SER A 457 5.18 13.93 -16.38
N GLU A 458 5.35 12.87 -15.59
CA GLU A 458 6.17 11.72 -15.96
C GLU A 458 5.54 10.96 -17.13
N LEU A 459 4.23 10.73 -17.12
CA LEU A 459 3.52 10.14 -18.26
C LEU A 459 3.69 10.98 -19.55
N TYR A 460 3.57 12.31 -19.44
CA TYR A 460 3.81 13.20 -20.58
C TYR A 460 5.23 13.05 -21.14
N LYS A 461 6.24 12.92 -20.29
CA LYS A 461 7.64 12.74 -20.70
C LYS A 461 7.89 11.35 -21.29
N SER A 462 7.32 10.29 -20.70
CA SER A 462 7.57 8.90 -21.09
C SER A 462 6.82 8.45 -22.36
N TYR A 463 5.67 9.04 -22.65
CA TYR A 463 4.85 8.62 -23.79
C TYR A 463 5.48 9.04 -25.14
N ASN A 464 5.67 8.08 -26.04
CA ASN A 464 6.20 8.33 -27.38
C ASN A 464 5.15 9.02 -28.26
N LYS A 465 5.27 10.34 -28.38
CA LYS A 465 4.34 11.18 -29.16
C LYS A 465 4.75 11.33 -30.62
N GLN A 466 6.00 10.99 -30.96
CA GLN A 466 6.60 11.33 -32.26
C GLN A 466 5.87 10.71 -33.46
N PRO A 467 5.46 9.41 -33.42
CA PRO A 467 4.72 8.80 -34.52
C PRO A 467 3.39 9.52 -34.83
N HIS A 468 2.69 10.01 -33.81
CA HIS A 468 1.42 10.74 -33.99
C HIS A 468 1.65 12.13 -34.59
N VAL A 469 2.73 12.80 -34.20
CA VAL A 469 3.12 14.09 -34.79
C VAL A 469 3.53 13.92 -36.25
N ASP A 470 4.28 12.86 -36.56
CA ASP A 470 4.72 12.59 -37.93
C ASP A 470 3.55 12.22 -38.84
N PHE A 471 2.56 11.48 -38.35
CA PHE A 471 1.31 11.24 -39.09
C PHE A 471 0.61 12.55 -39.48
N ILE A 472 0.52 13.53 -38.58
CA ILE A 472 -0.07 14.84 -38.90
C ILE A 472 0.78 15.60 -39.93
N ARG A 473 2.11 15.54 -39.81
CA ARG A 473 3.01 16.17 -40.79
C ARG A 473 2.90 15.54 -42.18
N GLU A 474 2.67 14.23 -42.25
CA GLU A 474 2.41 13.51 -43.49
C GLU A 474 1.05 13.88 -44.07
N PHE A 475 0.00 13.91 -43.25
CA PHE A 475 -1.36 14.26 -43.67
C PHE A 475 -1.49 15.68 -44.25
N LEU A 476 -0.61 16.60 -43.83
CA LEU A 476 -0.58 17.99 -44.32
C LEU A 476 0.21 18.18 -45.62
N ARG A 477 0.88 17.14 -46.14
CA ARG A 477 1.56 17.14 -47.45
C ARG A 477 0.62 16.62 -48.53
#